data_AF-A0A645EN44-F1
#
_entry.id   AF-A0A645EN44-F1
#
_cell.length_a   1.000
_cell.length_b   1.000
_cell.length_c   1.000
_cell.angle_alpha   90.00
_cell.angle_beta   90.00
_cell.angle_gamma   90.00
#
_symmetry.space_group_name_H-M   'P 1'
#
loop_
_entity.id
_entity.type
_entity.pdbx_description
1 polymer ?
#
loop_
_entity_poly.entity_id
_entity_poly.type
_entity_poly.pdbx_seq_one_letter_code
_entity_poly.pdbx_strand_id
1 'polypeptide(L)'
;MNAGFIFPSALSSCEAEIENPEDSGLMLRYTLTIEPGELARASGMRLEESEPILLYQSELIAPGEKIDAFRLNALPGGTLLPVGEYQAEMTVTPLDKQGSPALNSEFAVQVFVRVMASDLEARADEAGMLDLRLYNGRISTERYALIVKAKDLGRPHGIDVNDLGMEHSFAIIALSDELAPMQETFLRLCLLPDGTALRTGRYEAWLIRLRQGEAAYAESRVLLEVPDTVTLLSRSPVLPAAMKELAQAVVNAEHLLSLR
;
A
#
# COMPACT_ATOMS: atom_id res chain seq x y z
N MET A 1 -11.93 -22.46 -13.00
CA MET A 1 -11.07 -21.26 -13.10
C MET A 1 -11.34 -20.51 -11.81
N ASN A 2 -10.39 -20.47 -10.87
CA ASN A 2 -10.64 -19.84 -9.57
C ASN A 2 -10.55 -18.33 -9.77
N ALA A 3 -11.60 -17.59 -9.38
CA ALA A 3 -11.60 -16.15 -9.48
C ALA A 3 -10.48 -15.58 -8.59
N GLY A 4 -9.73 -14.61 -9.10
CA GLY A 4 -8.59 -14.02 -8.42
C GLY A 4 -8.61 -12.52 -8.55
N PHE A 5 -8.45 -11.82 -7.43
CA PHE A 5 -8.36 -10.37 -7.35
C PHE A 5 -6.91 -9.96 -7.11
N ILE A 6 -6.37 -9.15 -8.01
CA ILE A 6 -4.99 -8.67 -7.96
C ILE A 6 -5.01 -7.19 -7.60
N PHE A 7 -4.48 -6.88 -6.44
CA PHE A 7 -4.31 -5.53 -5.93
C PHE A 7 -2.86 -5.10 -6.16
N PRO A 8 -2.62 -4.07 -7.00
CA PRO A 8 -1.28 -3.50 -7.19
C PRO A 8 -0.60 -3.11 -5.87
N SER A 9 -1.38 -2.66 -4.90
CA SER A 9 -0.99 -2.44 -3.50
C SER A 9 -2.21 -2.56 -2.59
N ALA A 10 -1.98 -2.67 -1.29
CA ALA A 10 -3.05 -2.73 -0.29
C ALA A 10 -3.91 -1.44 -0.21
N LEU A 11 -3.47 -0.34 -0.83
CA LEU A 11 -4.19 0.93 -0.92
C LEU A 11 -4.93 1.12 -2.25
N SER A 12 -4.60 0.31 -3.25
CA SER A 12 -5.14 0.42 -4.60
C SER A 12 -6.44 -0.36 -4.77
N SER A 13 -7.17 -0.07 -5.84
CA SER A 13 -8.32 -0.86 -6.26
C SER A 13 -7.90 -2.01 -7.19
N CYS A 14 -8.64 -3.11 -7.12
CA CYS A 14 -8.60 -4.20 -8.09
C CYS A 14 -9.74 -4.02 -9.09
N GLU A 15 -9.47 -4.22 -10.38
CA GLU A 15 -10.50 -4.39 -11.40
C GLU A 15 -11.19 -5.74 -11.20
N ALA A 16 -12.52 -5.76 -11.21
CA ALA A 16 -13.29 -6.92 -10.79
C ALA A 16 -14.34 -7.36 -11.83
N GLU A 17 -14.95 -6.40 -12.52
CA GLU A 17 -15.99 -6.63 -13.53
C GLU A 17 -17.08 -7.64 -13.07
N ILE A 18 -17.49 -7.54 -11.81
CA ILE A 18 -18.51 -8.43 -11.25
C ILE A 18 -19.88 -7.89 -11.63
N GLU A 19 -20.59 -8.59 -12.50
CA GLU A 19 -21.90 -8.20 -13.01
C GLU A 19 -23.05 -8.90 -12.28
N ASN A 20 -24.13 -8.17 -12.02
CA ASN A 20 -25.44 -8.74 -11.73
C ASN A 20 -26.25 -8.80 -13.04
N PRO A 21 -26.52 -9.99 -13.60
CA PRO A 21 -27.23 -10.13 -14.88
C PRO A 21 -28.59 -9.42 -14.88
N GLU A 22 -28.96 -8.80 -16.02
CA GLU A 22 -30.24 -8.09 -16.17
C GLU A 22 -31.47 -8.95 -15.85
N ASP A 23 -31.38 -10.27 -16.09
CA ASP A 23 -32.45 -11.24 -15.89
C ASP A 23 -32.48 -11.85 -14.47
N SER A 24 -31.57 -11.47 -13.57
CA SER A 24 -31.48 -12.04 -12.22
C SER A 24 -32.71 -11.74 -11.36
N GLY A 25 -33.36 -10.59 -11.58
CA GLY A 25 -34.54 -10.15 -10.84
C GLY A 25 -34.29 -9.87 -9.34
N LEU A 26 -33.05 -9.95 -8.89
CA LEU A 26 -32.63 -9.84 -7.48
C LEU A 26 -31.52 -8.81 -7.34
N MET A 27 -31.48 -8.15 -6.18
CA MET A 27 -30.32 -7.33 -5.80
C MET A 27 -29.24 -8.26 -5.25
N LEU A 28 -27.97 -7.99 -5.53
CA LEU A 28 -26.86 -8.78 -5.01
C LEU A 28 -25.98 -7.95 -4.10
N ARG A 29 -25.48 -8.57 -3.03
CA ARG A 29 -24.39 -8.04 -2.19
C ARG A 29 -23.24 -9.02 -2.19
N TYR A 30 -22.04 -8.52 -2.39
CA TYR A 30 -20.80 -9.28 -2.36
C TYR A 30 -20.01 -8.93 -1.11
N THR A 31 -19.56 -9.94 -0.39
CA THR A 31 -18.77 -9.81 0.84
C THR A 31 -17.52 -10.67 0.72
N LEU A 32 -16.34 -10.06 0.87
CA LEU A 32 -15.06 -10.76 0.86
C LEU A 32 -14.52 -10.84 2.29
N THR A 33 -14.23 -12.05 2.75
CA THR A 33 -13.66 -12.30 4.08
C THR A 33 -12.38 -13.12 4.00
N ILE A 34 -11.51 -12.98 5.00
CA ILE A 34 -10.31 -13.81 5.17
C ILE A 34 -10.27 -14.40 6.57
N GLU A 35 -9.89 -15.67 6.65
CA GLU A 35 -9.69 -16.34 7.93
C GLU A 35 -8.43 -15.78 8.64
N PRO A 36 -8.49 -15.52 9.96
CA PRO A 36 -7.30 -15.10 10.73
C PRO A 36 -6.13 -16.08 10.60
N GLY A 37 -6.42 -17.38 10.48
CA GLY A 37 -5.40 -18.42 10.26
C GLY A 37 -4.70 -18.28 8.91
N GLU A 38 -5.42 -17.88 7.87
CA GLU A 38 -4.84 -17.62 6.55
C GLU A 38 -3.97 -16.37 6.56
N LEU A 39 -4.43 -15.29 7.21
CA LEU A 39 -3.64 -14.09 7.41
C LEU A 39 -2.31 -14.42 8.10
N ALA A 40 -2.36 -15.23 9.16
CA ALA A 40 -1.18 -15.68 9.89
C ALA A 40 -0.26 -16.57 9.04
N ARG A 41 -0.82 -17.45 8.19
CA ARG A 41 -0.06 -18.31 7.29
C ARG A 41 0.69 -17.49 6.23
N ALA A 42 -0.01 -16.58 5.57
CA ALA A 42 0.51 -15.85 4.42
C ALA A 42 1.44 -14.69 4.81
N SER A 43 1.18 -14.01 5.93
CA SER A 43 1.91 -12.80 6.32
C SER A 43 2.66 -12.90 7.65
N GLY A 44 2.44 -13.95 8.44
CA GLY A 44 2.93 -14.05 9.81
C GLY A 44 2.19 -13.16 10.82
N MET A 45 1.26 -12.30 10.37
CA MET A 45 0.46 -11.44 11.23
C MET A 45 -0.57 -12.24 12.00
N ARG A 46 -0.60 -12.07 13.33
CA ARG A 46 -1.59 -12.69 14.20
C ARG A 46 -2.49 -11.61 14.77
N LEU A 47 -3.78 -11.75 14.52
CA LEU A 47 -4.82 -10.97 15.17
C LEU A 47 -5.41 -11.81 16.31
N GLU A 48 -5.89 -11.14 17.36
CA GLU A 48 -6.60 -11.81 18.47
C GLU A 48 -8.03 -12.24 18.08
N GLU A 49 -8.45 -11.94 16.86
CA GLU A 49 -9.76 -12.28 16.33
C GLU A 49 -9.90 -13.76 16.01
N SER A 50 -11.08 -14.29 16.31
CA SER A 50 -11.46 -15.67 16.04
C SER A 50 -12.48 -15.80 14.90
N GLU A 51 -13.02 -14.68 14.42
CA GLU A 51 -14.00 -14.63 13.35
C GLU A 51 -13.36 -14.19 12.02
N PRO A 52 -13.95 -14.54 10.87
CA PRO A 52 -13.47 -14.10 9.57
C PRO A 52 -13.42 -12.57 9.46
N ILE A 53 -12.32 -12.06 8.93
CA ILE A 53 -12.06 -10.63 8.82
C ILE A 53 -12.66 -10.10 7.54
N LEU A 54 -13.50 -9.07 7.64
CA LEU A 54 -14.12 -8.42 6.49
C LEU A 54 -13.09 -7.61 5.69
N LEU A 55 -12.78 -8.09 4.48
CA LEU A 55 -11.91 -7.41 3.54
C LEU A 55 -12.65 -6.50 2.58
N TYR A 56 -13.91 -6.78 2.23
CA TYR A 56 -14.69 -5.90 1.36
C TYR A 56 -16.18 -6.23 1.49
N GLN A 57 -17.04 -5.21 1.35
CA GLN A 57 -18.47 -5.39 1.17
C GLN A 57 -18.97 -4.40 0.11
N SER A 58 -19.71 -4.90 -0.87
CA SER A 58 -20.33 -4.05 -1.88
C SER A 58 -21.57 -3.34 -1.34
N GLU A 59 -21.95 -2.25 -2.01
CA GLU A 59 -23.32 -1.77 -2.00
C GLU A 59 -24.27 -2.79 -2.66
N LEU A 60 -25.57 -2.55 -2.60
CA LEU A 60 -26.55 -3.36 -3.32
C LEU A 60 -26.41 -3.14 -4.82
N ILE A 61 -26.18 -4.22 -5.57
CA ILE A 61 -26.03 -4.20 -7.02
C ILE A 61 -27.35 -4.61 -7.66
N ALA A 62 -27.98 -3.72 -8.43
CA ALA A 62 -29.23 -4.01 -9.13
C ALA A 62 -29.01 -4.88 -10.38
N PRO A 63 -30.05 -5.55 -10.90
CA PRO A 63 -29.95 -6.24 -12.19
C PRO A 63 -29.50 -5.28 -13.31
N GLY A 64 -28.47 -5.68 -14.06
CA GLY A 64 -27.80 -4.88 -15.09
C GLY A 64 -26.67 -3.98 -14.58
N GLU A 65 -26.43 -3.91 -13.27
CA GLU A 65 -25.30 -3.18 -12.70
C GLU A 65 -24.08 -4.09 -12.48
N LYS A 66 -22.91 -3.46 -12.38
CA LYS A 66 -21.65 -4.15 -12.13
C LYS A 66 -20.75 -3.42 -11.15
N ILE A 67 -19.85 -4.17 -10.52
CA ILE A 67 -18.73 -3.66 -9.75
C ILE A 67 -17.52 -3.62 -10.68
N ASP A 68 -17.18 -2.43 -11.16
CA ASP A 68 -16.01 -2.25 -12.04
C ASP A 68 -14.70 -2.49 -11.28
N ALA A 69 -14.59 -1.92 -10.07
CA ALA A 69 -13.41 -2.06 -9.23
C ALA A 69 -13.76 -1.89 -7.75
N PHE A 70 -12.94 -2.46 -6.87
CA PHE A 70 -13.09 -2.29 -5.42
C PHE A 70 -11.75 -2.26 -4.67
N ARG A 71 -11.77 -1.78 -3.43
CA ARG A 71 -10.61 -1.70 -2.53
C ARG A 71 -10.83 -2.58 -1.31
N LEU A 72 -9.73 -3.05 -0.72
CA LEU A 72 -9.77 -3.78 0.54
C LEU A 72 -9.94 -2.82 1.73
N ASN A 73 -10.71 -3.24 2.70
CA ASN A 73 -10.83 -2.61 4.00
C ASN A 73 -9.55 -2.77 4.80
N ALA A 74 -9.36 -1.87 5.77
CA ALA A 74 -8.35 -2.04 6.78
C ALA A 74 -8.62 -3.29 7.61
N LEU A 75 -7.56 -4.01 7.96
CA LEU A 75 -7.63 -5.03 8.99
C LEU A 75 -7.97 -4.38 10.34
N PRO A 76 -8.53 -5.15 11.29
CA PRO A 76 -8.82 -4.68 12.63
C PRO A 76 -7.58 -4.10 13.31
N GLY A 77 -7.80 -3.02 14.07
CA GLY A 77 -6.72 -2.15 14.54
C GLY A 77 -6.21 -1.14 13.51
N GLY A 78 -6.82 -1.07 12.32
CA GLY A 78 -6.50 -0.06 11.32
C GLY A 78 -5.17 -0.33 10.61
N THR A 79 -4.81 -1.60 10.41
CA THR A 79 -3.66 -2.00 9.58
C THR A 79 -4.12 -2.35 8.16
N LEU A 80 -3.22 -2.47 7.19
CA LEU A 80 -3.57 -2.91 5.83
C LEU A 80 -3.30 -4.41 5.71
N LEU A 81 -4.00 -5.07 4.79
CA LEU A 81 -3.63 -6.42 4.40
C LEU A 81 -2.18 -6.40 3.84
N PRO A 82 -1.24 -7.17 4.41
CA PRO A 82 0.14 -7.13 3.95
C PRO A 82 0.31 -7.61 2.50
N VAL A 83 1.50 -7.38 1.96
CA VAL A 83 1.90 -7.96 0.66
C VAL A 83 1.92 -9.48 0.78
N GLY A 84 1.29 -10.17 -0.17
CA GLY A 84 1.20 -11.61 -0.16
C GLY A 84 0.08 -12.17 -1.03
N GLU A 85 -0.03 -13.50 -1.01
CA GLU A 85 -1.10 -14.25 -1.66
C GLU A 85 -1.93 -14.95 -0.58
N TYR A 86 -3.23 -14.69 -0.64
CA TYR A 86 -4.21 -15.08 0.36
C TYR A 86 -5.35 -15.86 -0.30
N GLN A 87 -5.87 -16.84 0.44
CA GLN A 87 -7.14 -17.49 0.14
C GLN A 87 -8.25 -16.80 0.93
N ALA A 88 -9.22 -16.23 0.23
CA ALA A 88 -10.36 -15.54 0.82
C ALA A 88 -11.66 -16.22 0.39
N GLU A 89 -12.74 -15.91 1.08
CA GLU A 89 -14.09 -16.34 0.72
C GLU A 89 -14.89 -15.14 0.24
N MET A 90 -15.46 -15.25 -0.96
CA MET A 90 -16.43 -14.29 -1.50
C MET A 90 -17.83 -14.87 -1.35
N THR A 91 -18.66 -14.22 -0.55
CA THR A 91 -20.06 -14.57 -0.32
C THR A 91 -20.97 -13.63 -1.11
N VAL A 92 -21.89 -14.21 -1.86
CA VAL A 92 -22.94 -13.51 -2.60
C VAL A 92 -24.27 -13.72 -1.89
N THR A 93 -24.84 -12.63 -1.37
CA THR A 93 -26.14 -12.62 -0.70
C THR A 93 -27.20 -12.05 -1.64
N PRO A 94 -28.15 -12.87 -2.11
CA PRO A 94 -29.29 -12.41 -2.89
C PRO A 94 -30.35 -11.74 -2.01
N LEU A 95 -30.74 -10.53 -2.38
CA LEU A 95 -31.61 -9.65 -1.61
C LEU A 95 -32.79 -9.17 -2.46
N ASP A 96 -33.91 -8.91 -1.81
CA ASP A 96 -35.06 -8.26 -2.44
C ASP A 96 -34.80 -6.76 -2.61
N LYS A 97 -35.76 -6.05 -3.21
CA LYS A 97 -35.65 -4.60 -3.44
C LYS A 97 -35.66 -3.77 -2.15
N GLN A 98 -36.00 -4.39 -1.02
CA GLN A 98 -36.01 -3.78 0.31
C GLN A 98 -34.74 -4.14 1.10
N GLY A 99 -33.83 -4.92 0.52
CA GLY A 99 -32.57 -5.34 1.16
C GLY A 99 -32.73 -6.50 2.14
N SER A 100 -33.85 -7.24 2.09
CA SER A 100 -34.06 -8.45 2.89
C SER A 100 -33.61 -9.69 2.12
N PRO A 101 -33.14 -10.76 2.80
CA PRO A 101 -32.81 -12.02 2.15
C PRO A 101 -33.95 -12.53 1.28
N ALA A 102 -33.71 -12.62 -0.03
CA ALA A 102 -34.71 -13.09 -0.99
C ALA A 102 -34.73 -14.64 -1.09
N LEU A 103 -33.61 -15.27 -0.75
CA LEU A 103 -33.43 -16.72 -0.79
C LEU A 103 -32.79 -17.20 0.52
N ASN A 104 -33.08 -18.44 0.92
CA ASN A 104 -32.49 -19.09 2.09
C ASN A 104 -31.06 -19.62 1.84
N SER A 105 -30.38 -19.13 0.80
CA SER A 105 -29.08 -19.63 0.37
C SER A 105 -28.18 -18.47 -0.02
N GLU A 106 -27.09 -18.31 0.74
CA GLU A 106 -25.92 -17.55 0.34
C GLU A 106 -25.01 -18.43 -0.52
N PHE A 107 -24.29 -17.81 -1.46
CA PHE A 107 -23.33 -18.51 -2.29
C PHE A 107 -21.93 -18.08 -1.90
N ALA A 108 -21.15 -18.98 -1.30
CA ALA A 108 -19.77 -18.75 -0.97
C ALA A 108 -18.85 -19.40 -2.00
N VAL A 109 -17.84 -18.67 -2.47
CA VAL A 109 -16.79 -19.19 -3.35
C VAL A 109 -15.42 -18.79 -2.84
N GLN A 110 -14.49 -19.74 -2.85
CA GLN A 110 -13.10 -19.45 -2.52
C GLN A 110 -12.44 -18.67 -3.67
N VAL A 111 -11.78 -17.57 -3.33
CA VAL A 111 -11.07 -16.70 -4.28
C VAL A 111 -9.63 -16.50 -3.84
N PHE A 112 -8.77 -16.16 -4.80
CA PHE A 112 -7.42 -15.73 -4.50
C PHE A 112 -7.37 -14.21 -4.39
N VAL A 113 -6.72 -13.70 -3.35
CA VAL A 113 -6.41 -12.28 -3.21
C VAL A 113 -4.89 -12.14 -3.23
N ARG A 114 -4.37 -11.40 -4.20
CA ARG A 114 -2.95 -11.09 -4.31
C ARG A 114 -2.74 -9.61 -4.07
N VAL A 115 -2.06 -9.29 -2.98
CA VAL A 115 -1.58 -7.93 -2.70
C VAL A 115 -0.14 -7.86 -3.14
N MET A 116 0.13 -7.09 -4.18
CA MET A 116 1.48 -6.88 -4.67
C MET A 116 2.18 -5.81 -3.84
N ALA A 117 3.50 -5.95 -3.67
CA ALA A 117 4.36 -4.81 -3.44
C ALA A 117 4.48 -4.13 -4.81
N SER A 118 3.79 -3.01 -4.99
CA SER A 118 3.84 -2.29 -6.26
C SER A 118 5.29 -1.88 -6.60
N ASP A 119 5.63 -1.89 -7.88
CA ASP A 119 6.71 -1.11 -8.47
C ASP A 119 6.07 0.19 -8.99
N LEU A 120 5.82 1.16 -8.09
CA LEU A 120 5.26 2.45 -8.50
C LEU A 120 6.33 3.20 -9.31
N GLU A 121 5.96 3.76 -10.45
CA GLU A 121 6.80 4.76 -11.10
C GLU A 121 6.42 6.14 -10.58
N ALA A 122 7.42 6.97 -10.27
CA ALA A 122 7.22 8.36 -9.89
C ALA A 122 8.24 9.24 -10.59
N ARG A 123 7.86 10.47 -10.92
CA ARG A 123 8.73 11.49 -11.52
C ARG A 123 8.66 12.75 -10.68
N ALA A 124 9.83 13.31 -10.37
CA ALA A 124 9.92 14.62 -9.76
C ALA A 124 9.85 15.72 -10.83
N ASP A 125 9.14 16.80 -10.53
CA ASP A 125 9.18 18.03 -11.33
C ASP A 125 10.37 18.94 -10.95
N GLU A 126 10.51 20.07 -11.64
CA GLU A 126 11.58 21.05 -11.36
C GLU A 126 11.48 21.69 -9.96
N ALA A 127 10.30 21.63 -9.31
CA ALA A 127 10.08 22.08 -7.94
C ALA A 127 10.29 20.96 -6.90
N GLY A 128 10.74 19.80 -7.36
CA GLY A 128 10.99 18.61 -6.55
C GLY A 128 9.72 17.90 -6.08
N MET A 129 8.54 18.24 -6.60
CA MET A 129 7.30 17.55 -6.28
C MET A 129 7.20 16.26 -7.10
N LEU A 130 6.87 15.15 -6.44
CA LEU A 130 6.63 13.89 -7.13
C LEU A 130 5.18 13.83 -7.61
N ASP A 131 4.97 13.27 -8.80
CA ASP A 131 3.66 12.94 -9.36
C ASP A 131 2.96 11.74 -8.66
N LEU A 132 3.37 11.43 -7.42
CA LEU A 132 2.81 10.38 -6.60
C LEU A 132 1.81 10.96 -5.59
N ARG A 133 0.51 10.72 -5.85
CA ARG A 133 -0.58 11.10 -4.94
C ARG A 133 -0.75 10.05 -3.84
N LEU A 134 -0.63 10.48 -2.59
CA LEU A 134 -0.77 9.63 -1.42
C LEU A 134 -2.03 10.01 -0.65
N TYR A 135 -2.70 9.02 -0.05
CA TYR A 135 -3.92 9.20 0.72
C TYR A 135 -3.77 8.61 2.12
N ASN A 136 -4.02 9.43 3.14
CA ASN A 136 -4.12 8.95 4.51
C ASN A 136 -5.53 8.37 4.77
N GLY A 137 -5.69 7.08 4.48
CA GLY A 137 -6.93 6.33 4.79
C GLY A 137 -7.09 5.93 6.26
N ARG A 138 -6.36 6.55 7.20
CA ARG A 138 -6.40 6.22 8.63
C ARG A 138 -7.14 7.26 9.46
N ILE A 139 -7.42 6.88 10.71
CA ILE A 139 -8.02 7.77 11.72
C ILE A 139 -6.96 8.57 12.50
N SER A 140 -5.68 8.33 12.26
CA SER A 140 -4.53 9.01 12.84
C SER A 140 -3.84 9.93 11.83
N THR A 141 -3.12 10.93 12.34
CA THR A 141 -2.20 11.73 11.53
C THR A 141 -0.97 10.90 11.15
N GLU A 142 -0.60 10.93 9.87
CA GLU A 142 0.51 10.15 9.32
C GLU A 142 1.46 11.04 8.52
N ARG A 143 2.69 10.55 8.29
CA ARG A 143 3.61 11.12 7.30
C ARG A 143 4.15 10.01 6.40
N TYR A 144 4.38 10.32 5.14
CA TYR A 144 4.97 9.38 4.19
C TYR A 144 6.37 9.84 3.77
N ALA A 145 7.24 8.88 3.52
CA ALA A 145 8.59 9.12 3.02
C ALA A 145 8.94 8.15 1.89
N LEU A 146 9.82 8.58 1.00
CA LEU A 146 10.60 7.67 0.18
C LEU A 146 11.98 7.53 0.79
N ILE A 147 12.40 6.28 0.98
CA ILE A 147 13.74 5.96 1.45
C ILE A 147 14.49 5.13 0.42
N VAL A 148 15.79 5.36 0.31
CA VAL A 148 16.69 4.56 -0.52
C VAL A 148 17.80 4.01 0.37
N LYS A 149 18.32 2.83 0.03
CA LYS A 149 19.50 2.28 0.70
C LYS A 149 20.69 3.19 0.44
N ALA A 150 21.45 3.55 1.48
CA ALA A 150 22.57 4.47 1.31
C ALA A 150 23.63 3.94 0.32
N LYS A 151 23.85 2.61 0.25
CA LYS A 151 24.72 1.99 -0.75
C LYS A 151 24.26 2.19 -2.21
N ASP A 152 22.96 2.38 -2.43
CA ASP A 152 22.36 2.50 -3.75
C ASP A 152 22.31 3.98 -4.20
N LEU A 153 22.52 4.94 -3.29
CA LEU A 153 22.82 6.34 -3.65
C LEU A 153 24.14 6.48 -4.41
N GLY A 154 25.11 5.59 -4.16
CA GLY A 154 26.46 5.66 -4.71
C GLY A 154 26.57 5.27 -6.19
N ARG A 155 25.58 4.54 -6.75
CA ARG A 155 25.58 4.10 -8.16
C ARG A 155 24.43 4.80 -8.88
N PRO A 156 24.68 5.82 -9.72
CA PRO A 156 25.76 5.97 -10.72
C PRO A 156 26.75 7.14 -10.48
N HIS A 157 26.93 7.62 -9.24
CA HIS A 157 27.40 8.98 -9.02
C HIS A 157 28.53 9.21 -8.00
N GLY A 158 29.03 8.17 -7.32
CA GLY A 158 30.24 8.28 -6.50
C GLY A 158 30.08 9.14 -5.25
N ILE A 159 28.93 9.09 -4.60
CA ILE A 159 28.76 9.59 -3.22
C ILE A 159 29.43 8.60 -2.28
N ASP A 160 30.38 9.04 -1.46
CA ASP A 160 31.01 8.19 -0.45
C ASP A 160 30.04 8.00 0.73
N VAL A 161 29.57 6.76 0.89
CA VAL A 161 28.57 6.38 1.89
C VAL A 161 29.17 6.40 3.32
N ASN A 162 30.49 6.33 3.43
CA ASN A 162 31.20 6.40 4.71
C ASN A 162 31.20 7.82 5.27
N ASP A 163 31.27 8.84 4.42
CA ASP A 163 31.21 10.26 4.82
C ASP A 163 29.84 10.66 5.39
N LEU A 164 28.80 9.88 5.07
CA LEU A 164 27.44 10.06 5.59
C LEU A 164 27.22 9.36 6.94
N GLY A 165 28.16 8.54 7.43
CA GLY A 165 27.99 7.74 8.65
C GLY A 165 26.89 6.69 8.54
N MET A 166 26.64 6.18 7.33
CA MET A 166 25.42 5.47 6.94
C MET A 166 25.65 4.03 6.45
N GLU A 167 26.67 3.32 6.97
CA GLU A 167 27.04 1.95 6.55
C GLU A 167 25.88 0.92 6.61
N HIS A 168 24.82 1.19 7.39
CA HIS A 168 23.59 0.38 7.46
C HIS A 168 22.30 1.20 7.33
N SER A 169 22.38 2.40 6.76
CA SER A 169 21.31 3.38 6.88
C SER A 169 20.54 3.56 5.57
N PHE A 170 19.28 3.90 5.73
CA PHE A 170 18.42 4.36 4.65
C PHE A 170 18.46 5.89 4.64
N ALA A 171 18.49 6.48 3.46
CA ALA A 171 18.35 7.92 3.29
C ALA A 171 16.92 8.26 2.89
N ILE A 172 16.31 9.24 3.55
CA ILE A 172 15.06 9.82 3.07
C ILE A 172 15.39 10.72 1.88
N ILE A 173 14.73 10.47 0.76
CA ILE A 173 14.90 11.24 -0.48
C ILE A 173 13.66 12.05 -0.83
N ALA A 174 12.49 11.69 -0.29
CA ALA A 174 11.29 12.50 -0.39
C ALA A 174 10.42 12.34 0.86
N LEU A 175 9.64 13.38 1.17
CA LEU A 175 8.80 13.42 2.36
C LEU A 175 7.50 14.16 2.06
N SER A 176 6.40 13.73 2.70
CA SER A 176 5.16 14.51 2.74
C SER A 176 5.11 15.44 3.94
N ASP A 177 4.17 16.38 3.90
CA ASP A 177 3.71 17.04 5.13
C ASP A 177 3.03 16.02 6.07
N GLU A 178 2.69 16.43 7.29
CA GLU A 178 1.77 15.64 8.13
C GLU A 178 0.37 15.67 7.53
N LEU A 179 -0.22 14.50 7.32
CA LEU A 179 -1.57 14.34 6.78
C LEU A 179 -2.53 14.00 7.89
N ALA A 180 -3.60 14.80 8.02
CA ALA A 180 -4.72 14.41 8.85
C ALA A 180 -5.46 13.20 8.24
N PRO A 181 -6.32 12.52 9.02
CA PRO A 181 -7.23 11.49 8.51
C PRO A 181 -8.00 11.92 7.26
N MET A 182 -8.13 10.99 6.30
CA MET A 182 -8.88 11.17 5.06
C MET A 182 -8.39 12.32 4.18
N GLN A 183 -7.12 12.69 4.28
CA GLN A 183 -6.49 13.71 3.42
C GLN A 183 -5.54 13.09 2.40
N GLU A 184 -5.28 13.85 1.35
CA GLU A 184 -4.32 13.51 0.31
C GLU A 184 -3.13 14.48 0.30
N THR A 185 -2.01 14.02 -0.23
CA THR A 185 -0.79 14.82 -0.38
C THR A 185 0.04 14.34 -1.56
N PHE A 186 1.15 15.04 -1.78
CA PHE A 186 2.25 14.63 -2.64
C PHE A 186 3.54 14.56 -1.83
N LEU A 187 4.52 13.83 -2.34
CA LEU A 187 5.87 13.84 -1.78
C LEU A 187 6.70 14.94 -2.42
N ARG A 188 7.61 15.53 -1.63
CA ARG A 188 8.62 16.46 -2.13
C ARG A 188 10.02 15.95 -1.87
N LEU A 189 10.89 16.07 -2.86
CA LEU A 189 12.30 15.75 -2.77
C LEU A 189 12.98 16.54 -1.63
N CYS A 190 13.86 15.83 -0.94
CA CYS A 190 14.62 16.35 0.18
C CYS A 190 16.11 16.47 -0.17
N LEU A 191 16.80 17.36 0.53
CA LEU A 191 18.25 17.32 0.64
C LEU A 191 18.66 16.03 1.37
N LEU A 192 19.72 15.41 0.90
CA LEU A 192 20.41 14.33 1.58
C LEU A 192 20.95 14.81 2.94
N PRO A 193 21.34 13.89 3.85
CA PRO A 193 21.80 14.27 5.19
C PRO A 193 23.03 15.18 5.23
N ASP A 194 23.87 15.15 4.19
CA ASP A 194 25.01 16.07 4.02
C ASP A 194 24.61 17.46 3.48
N GLY A 195 23.32 17.68 3.23
CA GLY A 195 22.78 18.91 2.66
C GLY A 195 22.89 19.00 1.15
N THR A 196 23.28 17.93 0.45
CA THR A 196 23.35 17.91 -1.02
C THR A 196 22.01 17.49 -1.64
N ALA A 197 21.82 17.84 -2.92
CA ALA A 197 20.66 17.39 -3.69
C ALA A 197 20.85 15.96 -4.20
N LEU A 198 19.76 15.21 -4.30
CA LEU A 198 19.76 13.98 -5.09
C LEU A 198 20.09 14.32 -6.55
N ARG A 199 21.00 13.56 -7.15
CA ARG A 199 21.39 13.80 -8.55
C ARG A 199 20.29 13.31 -9.49
N THR A 200 20.37 13.75 -10.74
CA THR A 200 19.51 13.28 -11.82
C THR A 200 19.72 11.80 -12.08
N GLY A 201 18.63 11.06 -12.28
CA GLY A 201 18.70 9.66 -12.63
C GLY A 201 17.47 8.89 -12.18
N ARG A 202 17.59 7.56 -12.26
CA ARG A 202 16.56 6.64 -11.79
C ARG A 202 17.02 5.95 -10.51
N TYR A 203 16.13 5.94 -9.53
CA TYR A 203 16.39 5.42 -8.19
C TYR A 203 15.33 4.41 -7.81
N GLU A 204 15.76 3.27 -7.28
CA GLU A 204 14.86 2.34 -6.62
C GLU A 204 14.75 2.74 -5.15
N ALA A 205 13.53 3.07 -4.73
CA ALA A 205 13.22 3.55 -3.39
C ALA A 205 12.06 2.76 -2.79
N TRP A 206 11.83 2.96 -1.50
CA TRP A 206 10.76 2.36 -0.74
C TRP A 206 9.86 3.46 -0.20
N LEU A 207 8.58 3.39 -0.55
CA LEU A 207 7.54 4.21 0.08
C LEU A 207 7.29 3.63 1.46
N ILE A 208 7.45 4.47 2.47
CA ILE A 208 7.25 4.13 3.86
C ILE A 208 6.24 5.07 4.51
N ARG A 209 5.59 4.55 5.53
CA ARG A 209 4.75 5.32 6.45
C ARG A 209 5.48 5.54 7.76
N LEU A 210 5.42 6.78 8.24
CA LEU A 210 6.05 7.27 9.47
C LEU A 210 4.97 7.78 10.42
N ARG A 211 4.95 7.22 11.63
CA ARG A 211 4.13 7.71 12.74
C ARG A 211 5.00 7.90 13.97
N GLN A 212 4.75 8.97 14.72
CA GLN A 212 5.46 9.20 15.98
C GLN A 212 5.13 8.10 16.99
N GLY A 213 6.16 7.40 17.46
CA GLY A 213 6.03 6.38 18.51
C GLY A 213 5.57 4.99 18.04
N GLU A 214 5.45 4.76 16.73
CA GLU A 214 5.13 3.44 16.17
C GLU A 214 6.20 2.98 15.17
N ALA A 215 6.25 1.66 14.94
CA ALA A 215 7.12 1.05 13.94
C ALA A 215 6.80 1.58 12.54
N ALA A 216 7.84 1.81 11.74
CA ALA A 216 7.69 2.17 10.33
C ALA A 216 7.30 0.96 9.47
N TYR A 217 6.54 1.20 8.41
CA TYR A 217 6.08 0.15 7.49
C TYR A 217 6.42 0.53 6.04
N ALA A 218 6.95 -0.43 5.28
CA ALA A 218 7.14 -0.30 3.84
C ALA A 218 5.83 -0.63 3.12
N GLU A 219 5.33 0.32 2.34
CA GLU A 219 4.06 0.24 1.61
C GLU A 219 4.28 -0.25 0.17
N SER A 220 5.37 0.18 -0.47
CA SER A 220 5.63 -0.09 -1.89
C SER A 220 7.10 0.09 -2.25
N ARG A 221 7.54 -0.58 -3.33
CA ARG A 221 8.74 -0.18 -4.06
C ARG A 221 8.38 0.92 -5.04
N VAL A 222 9.29 1.85 -5.28
CA VAL A 222 9.09 2.99 -6.17
C VAL A 222 10.33 3.16 -7.05
N LEU A 223 10.14 3.16 -8.36
CA LEU A 223 11.13 3.60 -9.32
C LEU A 223 10.95 5.10 -9.56
N LEU A 224 11.81 5.90 -8.93
CA LEU A 224 11.79 7.35 -8.99
C LEU A 224 12.71 7.87 -10.11
N GLU A 225 12.19 8.74 -10.96
CA GLU A 225 12.96 9.52 -11.93
C GLU A 225 13.15 10.96 -11.43
N VAL A 226 14.41 11.39 -11.34
CA VAL A 226 14.81 12.73 -10.91
C VAL A 226 15.30 13.51 -12.14
N PRO A 227 14.76 14.72 -12.40
CA PRO A 227 15.11 15.51 -13.58
C PRO A 227 16.50 16.16 -13.47
N ASP A 228 16.98 16.73 -14.58
CA ASP A 228 18.29 17.42 -14.67
C ASP A 228 18.41 18.62 -13.72
N THR A 229 17.27 19.24 -13.39
CA THR A 229 17.23 20.45 -12.58
C THR A 229 16.12 20.33 -11.54
N VAL A 230 16.49 20.51 -10.26
CA VAL A 230 15.54 20.66 -9.16
C VAL A 230 15.88 21.94 -8.40
N THR A 231 14.91 22.82 -8.27
CA THR A 231 15.09 24.19 -7.78
C THR A 231 14.67 24.37 -6.33
N LEU A 232 13.85 23.45 -5.81
CA LEU A 232 13.27 23.50 -4.46
C LEU A 232 13.42 22.14 -3.78
N LEU A 233 14.16 22.11 -2.68
CA LEU A 233 14.39 20.92 -1.88
C LEU A 233 14.08 21.22 -0.41
N SER A 234 13.34 20.32 0.23
CA SER A 234 13.09 20.39 1.67
C SER A 234 14.30 19.85 2.44
N ARG A 235 14.58 20.34 3.64
CA ARG A 235 15.55 19.67 4.51
C ARG A 235 14.96 18.35 4.98
N SER A 236 15.69 17.25 4.80
CA SER A 236 15.31 15.99 5.42
C SER A 236 15.31 16.16 6.94
N PRO A 237 14.24 15.77 7.65
CA PRO A 237 14.30 15.67 9.09
C PRO A 237 15.35 14.63 9.48
N VAL A 238 16.14 14.91 10.51
CA VAL A 238 16.96 13.90 11.17
C VAL A 238 15.99 12.99 11.90
N LEU A 239 15.86 11.72 11.48
CA LEU A 239 15.06 10.73 12.20
C LEU A 239 15.89 10.16 13.36
N PRO A 240 15.70 10.60 14.62
CA PRO A 240 16.68 10.34 15.67
C PRO A 240 16.58 8.93 16.29
N ALA A 241 15.54 8.13 15.97
CA ALA A 241 15.24 6.92 16.73
C ALA A 241 14.80 5.66 15.94
N ALA A 242 14.35 5.77 14.68
CA ALA A 242 13.66 4.66 13.99
C ALA A 242 14.46 3.98 12.84
N MET A 243 15.77 4.21 12.72
CA MET A 243 16.57 3.67 11.60
C MET A 243 16.59 2.13 11.56
N LYS A 244 16.59 1.45 12.72
CA LYS A 244 16.52 -0.02 12.78
C LYS A 244 15.16 -0.57 12.38
N GLU A 245 14.08 0.09 12.78
CA GLU A 245 12.71 -0.31 12.45
C GLU A 245 12.42 -0.12 10.96
N LEU A 246 12.92 0.98 10.38
CA LEU A 246 12.90 1.24 8.94
C LEU A 246 13.67 0.18 8.15
N ALA A 247 14.87 -0.17 8.61
CA ALA A 247 15.66 -1.21 7.99
C ALA A 247 14.97 -2.57 8.05
N GLN A 248 14.34 -2.90 9.18
CA GLN A 248 13.57 -4.13 9.32
C GLN A 248 12.34 -4.16 8.40
N ALA A 249 11.62 -3.04 8.26
CA ALA A 249 10.47 -2.92 7.38
C ALA A 249 10.85 -3.17 5.91
N VAL A 250 11.98 -2.60 5.46
CA VAL A 250 12.48 -2.81 4.10
C VAL A 250 13.02 -4.24 3.90
N VAL A 251 13.80 -4.76 4.84
CA VAL A 251 14.33 -6.14 4.76
C VAL A 251 13.18 -7.16 4.71
N ASN A 252 12.12 -6.95 5.50
CA ASN A 252 10.93 -7.80 5.46
C ASN A 252 10.27 -7.73 4.07
N ALA A 253 10.08 -6.54 3.51
CA ALA A 253 9.49 -6.37 2.18
C ALA A 253 10.37 -6.96 1.06
N GLU A 254 11.69 -6.82 1.15
CA GLU A 254 12.65 -7.37 0.18
C GLU A 254 12.77 -8.88 0.25
N HIS A 255 12.76 -9.47 1.45
CA HIS A 255 12.75 -10.92 1.60
C HIS A 255 11.49 -11.52 0.95
N LEU A 256 10.34 -10.87 1.11
CA LEU A 256 9.09 -11.28 0.47
C LEU A 256 9.13 -11.12 -1.06
N LEU A 257 9.74 -10.04 -1.58
CA LEU A 257 9.90 -9.83 -3.03
C LEU A 257 10.93 -10.75 -3.69
N SER A 258 11.94 -11.22 -2.95
CA SER A 258 13.00 -12.10 -3.44
C SER A 258 12.66 -13.59 -3.37
N LEU A 259 11.51 -13.95 -2.80
CA LEU A 259 10.91 -15.30 -2.88
C LEU A 259 10.17 -15.56 -4.22
N ARG A 260 10.39 -14.71 -5.23
CA ARG A 260 9.94 -14.92 -6.63
C ARG A 260 10.67 -16.09 -7.30
#